data_AF-A0A368KTA3-F1
#
_entry.id   AF-A0A368KTA3-F1
#
_cell.length_a   1.000
_cell.length_b   1.000
_cell.length_c   1.000
_cell.angle_alpha   90.00
_cell.angle_beta   90.00
_cell.angle_gamma   90.00
#
_symmetry.space_group_name_H-M   'P 1'
#
loop_
_entity.id
_entity.type
_entity.pdbx_description
1 polymer ?
#
loop_
_entity_poly.entity_id
_entity_poly.type
_entity_poly.pdbx_seq_one_letter_code
_entity_poly.pdbx_strand_id
1 'polypeptide(L)'
;MIQLTGRQATIVRLACFGLACLAILGCGPRPVTQMHEVVLPDSFEADGTSWTRQPWSDKHDKSLDSFFKKQMYLAENPAFQGERVCYEDNSGTHRCYWVTAVGDSSRWILLEFHGKNFHPAVEGQGAPFDQLQRKAP
;
A
#
# COMPACT_ATOMS: atom_id res chain seq x y z
N MET A 1 -24.87 34.88 66.99
CA MET A 1 -24.27 36.17 67.41
C MET A 1 -23.56 35.85 68.72
N ILE A 2 -22.24 35.63 68.81
CA ILE A 2 -21.10 36.52 68.54
C ILE A 2 -19.87 35.65 68.16
N GLN A 3 -19.09 36.13 67.19
CA GLN A 3 -17.76 35.65 66.76
C GLN A 3 -16.68 35.96 67.82
N LEU A 4 -15.63 35.13 67.96
CA LEU A 4 -14.27 35.49 68.42
C LEU A 4 -13.32 34.30 68.14
N THR A 5 -12.55 34.24 67.04
CA THR A 5 -11.24 34.86 66.72
C THR A 5 -10.00 34.17 67.33
N GLY A 6 -9.03 33.83 66.45
CA GLY A 6 -7.59 33.61 66.78
C GLY A 6 -7.16 32.14 66.63
N ARG A 7 -6.55 31.64 65.55
CA ARG A 7 -5.42 32.07 64.69
C ARG A 7 -4.06 32.03 65.40
N GLN A 8 -3.17 31.16 64.87
CA GLN A 8 -1.70 31.26 64.74
C GLN A 8 -0.86 30.20 65.48
N ALA A 9 0.23 29.81 64.79
CA ALA A 9 1.32 28.87 65.13
C ALA A 9 0.98 27.38 64.91
N THR A 10 1.57 26.65 63.96
CA THR A 10 3.00 26.52 63.63
C THR A 10 3.14 26.07 62.16
N ILE A 11 3.60 26.95 61.26
CA ILE A 11 4.96 27.00 60.68
C ILE A 11 5.42 25.69 59.98
N VAL A 12 5.30 25.73 58.64
CA VAL A 12 6.30 25.44 57.59
C VAL A 12 6.98 24.05 57.52
N ARG A 13 7.09 23.58 56.26
CA ARG A 13 7.93 22.49 55.70
C ARG A 13 7.20 21.14 55.74
N LEU A 14 6.97 20.36 54.68
CA LEU A 14 7.59 20.18 53.36
C LEU A 14 6.45 19.89 52.37
N ALA A 15 6.27 20.62 51.27
CA ALA A 15 6.97 20.43 50.00
C ALA A 15 6.91 18.98 49.47
N CYS A 16 6.16 18.79 48.37
CA CYS A 16 6.30 17.70 47.40
C CYS A 16 5.86 16.29 47.80
N PHE A 17 4.55 16.08 48.00
CA PHE A 17 3.89 14.80 47.65
C PHE A 17 2.95 15.12 46.50
N GLY A 18 3.38 15.02 45.25
CA GLY A 18 3.75 13.76 44.62
C GLY A 18 2.77 13.53 43.48
N LEU A 19 2.69 14.53 42.61
CA LEU A 19 1.90 14.58 41.40
C LEU A 19 2.55 13.65 40.37
N ALA A 20 2.11 12.38 40.27
CA ALA A 20 2.53 11.48 39.19
C ALA A 20 1.61 10.24 39.06
N CYS A 21 0.30 10.45 38.92
CA CYS A 21 -0.53 9.49 38.20
C CYS A 21 -0.49 9.88 36.71
N LEU A 22 -0.38 8.90 35.81
CA LEU A 22 -0.29 9.00 34.33
C LEU A 22 1.12 9.16 33.73
N ALA A 23 1.96 8.13 33.90
CA ALA A 23 3.08 7.91 32.99
C ALA A 23 3.24 6.41 32.66
N ILE A 24 2.15 5.75 32.23
CA ILE A 24 2.27 4.45 31.54
C ILE A 24 1.22 4.35 30.42
N LEU A 25 1.14 5.37 29.57
CA LEU A 25 0.75 5.11 28.18
C LEU A 25 2.04 4.69 27.48
N GLY A 26 2.29 3.39 27.53
CA GLY A 26 3.40 2.76 26.86
C GLY A 26 3.43 3.18 25.41
N CYS A 27 4.44 3.96 25.05
CA CYS A 27 4.97 3.92 23.70
C CYS A 27 5.67 2.56 23.57
N GLY A 28 4.86 1.50 23.47
CA GLY A 28 5.36 0.23 22.98
C GLY A 28 5.92 0.48 21.57
N PRO A 29 7.02 -0.18 21.19
CA PRO A 29 7.48 -0.10 19.82
C PRO A 29 6.28 -0.42 18.93
N ARG A 30 5.91 0.53 18.05
CA ARG A 30 4.93 0.26 17.01
C ARG A 30 5.43 -1.01 16.32
N PRO A 31 4.60 -2.06 16.15
CA PRO A 31 5.03 -3.19 15.35
C PRO A 31 5.50 -2.62 14.03
N VAL A 32 6.78 -2.86 13.71
CA VAL A 32 7.32 -2.56 12.39
C VAL A 32 6.53 -3.47 11.47
N THR A 33 5.46 -2.95 10.87
CA THR A 33 4.71 -3.67 9.84
C THR A 33 5.72 -3.94 8.73
N GLN A 34 6.12 -5.21 8.62
CA GLN A 34 7.08 -5.63 7.62
C GLN A 34 6.48 -5.34 6.24
N MET A 35 7.04 -4.38 5.52
CA MET A 35 6.66 -4.11 4.13
C MET A 35 7.25 -5.23 3.26
N HIS A 36 6.35 -6.07 2.75
CA HIS A 36 6.65 -7.01 1.70
C HIS A 36 6.52 -6.31 0.35
N GLU A 37 7.40 -6.64 -0.59
CA GLU A 37 7.39 -6.16 -1.96
C GLU A 37 7.23 -7.35 -2.90
N VAL A 38 6.48 -7.18 -4.00
CA VAL A 38 6.28 -8.26 -4.96
C VAL A 38 7.45 -8.28 -5.93
N VAL A 39 8.12 -9.42 -6.04
CA VAL A 39 9.14 -9.62 -7.06
C VAL A 39 8.46 -9.77 -8.40
N LEU A 40 8.69 -8.78 -9.25
CA LEU A 40 8.26 -8.85 -10.62
C LEU A 40 9.32 -9.68 -11.39
N PRO A 41 8.94 -10.68 -12.20
CA PRO A 41 9.86 -11.45 -13.06
C PRO A 41 10.11 -10.75 -14.41
N ASP A 42 11.25 -11.03 -15.04
CA ASP A 42 11.56 -10.48 -16.38
C ASP A 42 10.75 -11.17 -17.49
N SER A 43 10.34 -12.42 -17.28
CA SER A 43 9.42 -13.13 -18.14
C SER A 43 8.67 -14.21 -17.38
N PHE A 44 7.51 -14.61 -17.90
CA PHE A 44 6.73 -15.72 -17.35
C PHE A 44 5.89 -16.37 -18.45
N GLU A 45 5.43 -17.60 -18.21
CA GLU A 45 4.45 -18.26 -19.06
C GLU A 45 3.07 -18.21 -18.41
N ALA A 46 2.07 -17.82 -19.18
CA ALA A 46 0.66 -17.88 -18.79
C ALA A 46 -0.20 -18.18 -20.00
N ASP A 47 -1.19 -19.05 -19.83
CA ASP A 47 -2.13 -19.47 -20.88
C ASP A 47 -1.44 -20.09 -22.11
N GLY A 48 -0.26 -20.69 -21.93
CA GLY A 48 0.56 -21.22 -23.02
C GLY A 48 1.30 -20.15 -23.84
N THR A 49 1.26 -18.89 -23.39
CA THR A 49 1.94 -17.75 -24.02
C THR A 49 3.11 -17.29 -23.14
N SER A 50 4.25 -17.03 -23.78
CA SER A 50 5.41 -16.42 -23.13
C SER A 50 5.25 -14.90 -23.12
N TRP A 51 5.38 -14.31 -21.93
CA TRP A 51 5.25 -12.89 -21.68
C TRP A 51 6.60 -12.32 -21.26
N THR A 52 7.09 -11.32 -21.99
CA THR A 52 8.38 -10.68 -21.71
C THR A 52 8.17 -9.28 -21.21
N ARG A 53 8.82 -8.92 -20.10
CA ARG A 53 8.74 -7.60 -19.50
C ARG A 53 9.19 -6.55 -20.50
N GLN A 54 8.39 -5.49 -20.60
CA GLN A 54 8.75 -4.31 -21.35
C GLN A 54 9.14 -3.18 -20.40
N PRO A 55 10.14 -2.36 -20.76
CA PRO A 55 10.40 -1.12 -20.03
C PRO A 55 9.16 -0.23 -20.13
N TRP A 56 8.74 0.33 -18.99
CA TRP A 56 7.66 1.30 -19.00
C TRP A 56 8.06 2.52 -19.85
N SER A 57 7.13 3.01 -20.66
CA SER A 57 7.39 4.11 -21.59
C SER A 57 6.13 4.94 -21.80
N ASP A 58 6.30 6.17 -22.31
CA ASP A 58 5.21 7.10 -22.62
C ASP A 58 4.14 6.50 -23.54
N LYS A 59 4.48 5.48 -24.34
CA LYS A 59 3.51 4.76 -25.17
C LYS A 59 2.49 4.02 -24.31
N HIS A 60 2.92 3.38 -23.23
CA HIS A 60 2.04 2.70 -22.28
C HIS A 60 1.11 3.71 -21.60
N ASP A 61 1.64 4.84 -21.13
CA ASP A 61 0.83 5.88 -20.49
C ASP A 61 -0.22 6.45 -21.45
N LYS A 62 0.11 6.68 -22.73
CA LYS A 62 -0.86 7.14 -23.74
C LYS A 62 -1.95 6.11 -24.05
N SER A 63 -1.58 4.83 -24.16
CA SER A 63 -2.54 3.75 -24.39
C SER A 63 -3.49 3.62 -23.20
N LEU A 64 -2.96 3.66 -21.98
CA LEU A 64 -3.75 3.55 -20.75
C LEU A 64 -4.62 4.79 -20.49
N ASP A 65 -4.15 6.01 -20.78
CA ASP A 65 -4.97 7.23 -20.72
C ASP A 65 -6.20 7.12 -21.63
N SER A 66 -6.02 6.57 -22.83
CA SER A 66 -7.14 6.31 -23.75
C SER A 66 -8.14 5.27 -23.21
N PHE A 67 -7.66 4.30 -22.43
CA PHE A 67 -8.50 3.31 -21.74
C PHE A 67 -9.27 3.93 -20.58
N PHE A 68 -8.59 4.62 -19.66
CA PHE A 68 -9.21 5.22 -18.48
C PHE A 68 -10.19 6.34 -18.82
N LYS A 69 -9.96 7.08 -19.91
CA LYS A 69 -10.95 8.05 -20.45
C LYS A 69 -12.28 7.40 -20.82
N LYS A 70 -12.26 6.13 -21.27
CA LYS A 70 -13.47 5.37 -21.61
C LYS A 70 -14.07 4.64 -20.41
N GLN A 71 -13.21 4.24 -19.48
CA GLN A 71 -13.57 3.46 -18.28
C GLN A 71 -13.33 4.30 -17.02
N MET A 72 -13.93 5.50 -16.94
CA MET A 72 -13.60 6.46 -15.88
C MET A 72 -13.85 5.93 -14.46
N TYR A 73 -14.79 4.99 -14.27
CA TYR A 73 -15.02 4.35 -12.98
C TYR A 73 -13.83 3.50 -12.49
N LEU A 74 -12.94 3.06 -13.39
CA LEU A 74 -11.72 2.34 -13.04
C LEU A 74 -10.57 3.28 -12.67
N ALA A 75 -10.61 4.55 -13.10
CA ALA A 75 -9.53 5.50 -12.82
C ALA A 75 -9.38 5.81 -11.31
N GLU A 76 -10.48 5.69 -10.56
CA GLU A 76 -10.49 5.87 -9.11
C GLU A 76 -10.33 4.56 -8.33
N ASN A 77 -10.15 3.42 -9.01
CA ASN A 77 -10.04 2.14 -8.35
C ASN A 77 -8.67 2.02 -7.66
N PRO A 78 -8.62 1.82 -6.32
CA PRO A 78 -7.38 1.71 -5.57
C PRO A 78 -6.49 0.53 -6.00
N ALA A 79 -7.04 -0.45 -6.74
CA ALA A 79 -6.26 -1.54 -7.33
C ALA A 79 -5.18 -1.04 -8.31
N PHE A 80 -5.35 0.15 -8.93
CA PHE A 80 -4.36 0.77 -9.82
C PHE A 80 -3.26 1.56 -9.09
N GLN A 81 -3.18 1.50 -7.76
CA GLN A 81 -2.16 2.21 -6.98
C GLN A 81 -0.91 1.38 -6.66
N GLY A 82 -0.86 0.11 -7.12
CA GLY A 82 0.27 -0.79 -6.92
C GLY A 82 1.47 -0.50 -7.82
N GLU A 83 2.53 -1.28 -7.64
CA GLU A 83 3.67 -1.28 -8.58
C GLU A 83 3.18 -1.76 -9.95
N ARG A 84 3.56 -1.02 -10.99
CA ARG A 84 3.08 -1.25 -12.36
C ARG A 84 4.16 -1.88 -13.23
N VAL A 85 3.76 -2.88 -13.99
CA VAL A 85 4.63 -3.54 -14.98
C VAL A 85 3.82 -3.98 -16.18
N CYS A 86 4.40 -3.88 -17.37
CA CYS A 86 3.80 -4.39 -18.59
C CYS A 86 4.68 -5.48 -19.19
N TYR A 87 4.02 -6.46 -19.78
CA TYR A 87 4.62 -7.53 -20.55
C TYR A 87 4.02 -7.54 -21.94
N GLU A 88 4.79 -8.06 -22.89
CA GLU A 88 4.38 -8.20 -24.28
C GLU A 88 4.64 -9.64 -24.73
N ASP A 89 3.72 -10.18 -25.52
CA ASP A 89 3.88 -11.46 -26.19
C ASP A 89 4.44 -11.28 -27.61
N ASN A 90 4.65 -12.39 -28.32
CA ASN A 90 5.16 -12.34 -29.70
C ASN A 90 4.14 -11.78 -30.72
N SER A 91 2.88 -11.59 -30.33
CA SER A 91 1.83 -11.02 -31.17
C SER A 91 1.69 -9.51 -31.04
N GLY A 92 2.41 -8.89 -30.09
CA GLY A 92 2.27 -7.47 -29.74
C GLY A 92 1.10 -7.19 -28.81
N THR A 93 0.54 -8.23 -28.17
CA THR A 93 -0.45 -8.11 -27.11
C THR A 93 0.28 -7.72 -25.83
N HIS A 94 -0.28 -6.75 -25.11
CA HIS A 94 0.26 -6.27 -23.86
C HIS A 94 -0.59 -6.72 -22.67
N ARG A 95 0.08 -7.16 -21.61
CA ARG A 95 -0.52 -7.38 -20.28
C ARG A 95 0.14 -6.46 -19.27
N CYS A 96 -0.62 -5.49 -18.76
CA CYS A 96 -0.15 -4.59 -17.72
C CYS A 96 -0.79 -4.96 -16.39
N TYR A 97 0.05 -5.16 -15.38
CA TYR A 97 -0.33 -5.49 -14.03
C TYR A 97 -0.06 -4.31 -13.11
N TRP A 98 -0.97 -4.10 -12.16
CA TRP A 98 -0.70 -3.35 -10.94
C TRP A 98 -0.77 -4.33 -9.79
N VAL A 99 0.31 -4.43 -9.03
CA VAL A 99 0.46 -5.45 -8.00
C VAL A 99 0.82 -4.80 -6.68
N THR A 100 0.16 -5.23 -5.62
CA THR A 100 0.37 -4.75 -4.25
C THR A 100 0.48 -5.94 -3.32
N ALA A 101 1.50 -5.96 -2.47
CA ALA A 101 1.61 -6.96 -1.40
C ALA A 101 0.54 -6.72 -0.32
N VAL A 102 -0.15 -7.79 0.11
CA VAL A 102 -1.19 -7.76 1.14
C VAL A 102 -0.99 -8.95 2.08
N GLY A 103 -0.42 -8.68 3.26
CA GLY A 103 -0.05 -9.72 4.22
C GLY A 103 1.02 -10.65 3.63
N ASP A 104 0.73 -11.96 3.63
CA ASP A 104 1.58 -13.00 3.04
C ASP A 104 1.17 -13.34 1.59
N SER A 105 0.36 -12.49 0.97
CA SER A 105 -0.14 -12.66 -0.39
C SER A 105 -0.06 -11.34 -1.15
N SER A 106 -0.70 -11.26 -2.30
CA SER A 106 -0.71 -10.08 -3.15
C SER A 106 -2.09 -9.88 -3.75
N ARG A 107 -2.45 -8.62 -3.98
CA ARG A 107 -3.63 -8.22 -4.73
C ARG A 107 -3.16 -7.58 -6.02
N TRP A 108 -3.89 -7.83 -7.09
CA TRP A 108 -3.50 -7.36 -8.41
C TRP A 108 -4.71 -7.02 -9.27
N ILE A 109 -4.45 -6.17 -10.27
CA ILE A 109 -5.36 -5.90 -11.38
C ILE A 109 -4.58 -6.00 -12.69
N LEU A 110 -5.18 -6.67 -13.67
CA LEU A 110 -4.64 -6.92 -15.00
C LEU A 110 -5.46 -6.16 -16.04
N LEU A 111 -4.75 -5.45 -16.92
CA LEU A 111 -5.26 -4.94 -18.18
C LEU A 111 -4.56 -5.62 -19.35
N GLU A 112 -5.34 -6.29 -20.20
CA GLU A 112 -4.87 -6.88 -21.44
C GLU A 112 -5.36 -6.05 -22.63
N PHE A 113 -4.46 -5.76 -23.58
CA PHE A 113 -4.82 -5.03 -24.78
C PHE A 113 -3.90 -5.32 -25.96
N HIS A 114 -4.44 -5.17 -27.17
CA HIS A 114 -3.68 -5.19 -28.42
C HIS A 114 -4.00 -3.92 -29.22
N GLY A 115 -3.03 -3.02 -29.31
CA GLY A 115 -3.22 -1.68 -29.88
C GLY A 115 -4.29 -0.87 -29.14
N LYS A 116 -5.45 -0.64 -29.77
CA LYS A 116 -6.59 0.11 -29.20
C LYS A 116 -7.71 -0.78 -28.67
N ASN A 117 -7.56 -2.10 -28.78
CA ASN A 117 -8.54 -3.08 -28.33
C ASN A 117 -8.21 -3.49 -26.91
N PHE A 118 -9.07 -3.15 -25.96
CA PHE A 118 -8.87 -3.44 -24.54
C PHE A 118 -9.87 -4.50 -24.09
N HIS A 119 -9.37 -5.48 -23.35
CA HIS A 119 -10.22 -6.41 -22.61
C HIS A 119 -10.67 -5.76 -21.28
N PRO A 120 -11.78 -6.24 -20.69
CA PRO A 120 -12.17 -5.82 -19.35
C PRO A 120 -11.04 -6.02 -18.34
N ALA A 121 -10.93 -5.12 -17.37
CA ALA A 121 -9.97 -5.27 -16.29
C ALA A 121 -10.31 -6.51 -15.44
N VAL A 122 -9.29 -7.27 -15.06
CA VAL A 122 -9.43 -8.47 -14.22
C VAL A 122 -8.73 -8.21 -12.90
N GLU A 123 -9.45 -8.35 -11.79
CA GLU A 123 -8.89 -8.24 -10.43
C GLU A 123 -8.69 -9.63 -9.82
N GLY A 124 -7.65 -9.77 -8.99
CA GLY A 124 -7.38 -11.01 -8.28
C GLY A 124 -6.61 -10.82 -6.97
N GLN A 125 -6.56 -11.91 -6.19
CA GLN A 125 -5.81 -12.04 -4.95
C GLN A 125 -5.06 -13.39 -4.96
N GLY A 126 -3.81 -13.42 -4.49
CA GLY A 126 -2.88 -14.54 -4.70
C GLY A 126 -2.05 -14.39 -5.99
N ALA A 127 -1.06 -15.26 -6.18
CA ALA A 127 0.01 -15.24 -7.21
C ALA A 127 -0.17 -14.34 -8.46
N PRO A 128 0.61 -13.26 -8.54
CA PRO A 128 0.67 -12.35 -9.69
C PRO A 128 2.04 -11.73 -10.04
N PHE A 129 3.16 -11.98 -9.36
CA PHE A 129 3.84 -13.27 -9.30
C PHE A 129 4.49 -13.49 -7.92
N ASP A 130 4.05 -14.53 -7.22
CA ASP A 130 4.06 -14.77 -5.76
C ASP A 130 5.42 -15.00 -5.07
N GLN A 131 6.45 -14.19 -5.36
CA GLN A 131 7.61 -14.06 -4.49
C GLN A 131 7.55 -12.71 -3.78
N LEU A 132 7.17 -12.73 -2.51
CA LEU A 132 7.26 -11.55 -1.64
C LEU A 132 8.67 -11.46 -1.07
N GLN A 133 9.41 -10.41 -1.41
CA GLN A 133 10.68 -10.10 -0.77
C GLN A 133 10.49 -9.10 0.35
N ARG A 134 11.29 -9.24 1.40
CA ARG A 134 11.37 -8.24 2.46
C ARG A 134 12.02 -6.99 1.89
N LYS A 135 11.33 -5.85 1.95
CA LYS A 135 11.94 -4.57 1.60
C LYS A 135 13.05 -4.25 2.61
N ALA A 136 14.28 -4.06 2.14
CA ALA A 136 15.39 -3.63 2.99
C ALA A 136 15.13 -2.18 3.48
N PRO A 137 15.45 -1.86 4.74
CA PRO A 137 15.20 -0.55 5.35
C PRO A 137 15.99 0.59 4.70
#